data_AF-A0A2S0MNQ1-F1
#
_entry.id   AF-A0A2S0MNQ1-F1
#
_cell.length_a   1.000
_cell.length_b   1.000
_cell.length_c   1.000
_cell.angle_alpha   90.00
_cell.angle_beta   90.00
_cell.angle_gamma   90.00
#
_symmetry.space_group_name_H-M   'P 1'
#
loop_
_entity.id
_entity.type
_entity.pdbx_description
1 polymer ?
#
loop_
_entity_poly.entity_id
_entity_poly.type
_entity_poly.pdbx_seq_one_letter_code
_entity_poly.pdbx_strand_id
1 'polypeptide(L)'
;MNGAPQSPVVIYVNGSPYGQSAPAAGGQSFGETSGENSGPKSRFDPYKVAREFPLRWQAYIRASYRSVGHVVQVFQVTEKTARNWWNGVTGANGAHVAIAVNEHPEQAPLMLFAAE
;
A
#
# COMPACT_ATOMS: atom_id res chain seq x y z
N MET A 1 -15.63 -61.80 -9.07
CA MET A 1 -15.89 -60.61 -9.93
C MET A 1 -16.17 -59.43 -8.99
N ASN A 2 -15.84 -58.20 -9.39
CA ASN A 2 -15.69 -56.96 -8.57
C ASN A 2 -14.30 -56.84 -7.94
N GLY A 3 -13.49 -55.80 -8.11
CA GLY A 3 -13.57 -54.52 -8.80
C GLY A 3 -12.38 -53.71 -8.23
N ALA A 4 -11.42 -53.29 -9.05
CA ALA A 4 -10.18 -52.70 -8.57
C ALA A 4 -10.40 -51.25 -8.06
N PRO A 5 -9.93 -50.87 -6.85
CA PRO A 5 -9.87 -49.47 -6.44
C PRO A 5 -8.60 -48.79 -6.97
N GLN A 6 -8.75 -47.61 -7.56
CA GLN A 6 -7.62 -46.75 -7.96
C GLN A 6 -6.91 -46.17 -6.74
N SER A 7 -5.58 -46.22 -6.74
CA SER A 7 -4.73 -45.71 -5.67
C SER A 7 -4.54 -44.18 -5.75
N PRO A 8 -4.43 -43.46 -4.62
CA PRO A 8 -4.17 -42.02 -4.61
C PRO A 8 -2.71 -41.70 -4.97
N VAL A 9 -2.50 -40.61 -5.72
CA VAL A 9 -1.18 -40.06 -6.04
C VAL A 9 -0.64 -39.32 -4.81
N VAL A 10 0.48 -39.79 -4.26
CA VAL A 10 1.21 -39.15 -3.17
C VAL A 10 2.35 -38.30 -3.76
N ILE A 11 2.29 -36.98 -3.57
CA ILE A 11 3.38 -36.07 -3.93
C ILE A 11 4.34 -35.97 -2.73
N TYR A 12 5.58 -36.41 -2.94
CA TYR A 12 6.68 -36.33 -1.97
C TYR A 12 7.29 -34.92 -1.98
N VAL A 13 7.13 -34.17 -0.89
CA VAL A 13 7.93 -32.96 -0.63
C VAL A 13 9.18 -33.36 0.13
N ASN A 14 10.33 -33.13 -0.51
CA ASN A 14 11.64 -33.59 -0.08
C ASN A 14 12.15 -32.79 1.12
N GLY A 15 12.26 -33.46 2.27
CA GLY A 15 13.05 -33.00 3.41
C GLY A 15 14.53 -33.35 3.24
N SER A 16 15.39 -32.56 3.90
CA SER A 16 16.80 -32.87 4.15
C SER A 16 17.19 -32.26 5.50
N PRO A 17 18.17 -32.85 6.22
CA PRO A 17 17.87 -33.51 7.50
C PRO A 17 18.69 -32.96 8.68
N TYR A 18 18.55 -33.64 9.81
CA TYR A 18 19.27 -33.55 11.09
C TYR A 18 18.66 -32.60 12.12
N GLY A 19 17.99 -33.20 13.10
CA GLY A 19 17.48 -32.52 14.29
C GLY A 19 18.39 -32.68 15.50
N GLN A 20 18.12 -31.89 16.54
CA GLN A 20 18.21 -32.31 17.94
C GLN A 20 17.57 -31.26 18.87
N SER A 21 16.58 -31.75 19.63
CA SER A 21 16.15 -31.45 21.01
C SER A 21 16.15 -30.02 21.59
N ALA A 22 15.01 -29.67 22.22
CA ALA A 22 14.57 -28.39 22.83
C ALA A 22 15.27 -28.02 24.18
N PRO A 23 14.79 -27.02 24.99
CA PRO A 23 14.11 -25.73 24.73
C PRO A 23 14.79 -24.50 25.44
N ALA A 24 14.28 -23.30 25.15
CA ALA A 24 14.27 -22.07 25.97
C ALA A 24 15.59 -21.39 26.40
N ALA A 25 15.86 -20.22 25.84
CA ALA A 25 16.23 -19.01 26.59
C ALA A 25 16.21 -17.80 25.65
N GLY A 26 15.52 -16.74 26.06
CA GLY A 26 15.56 -15.46 25.36
C GLY A 26 16.98 -14.92 25.27
N GLY A 27 17.35 -14.44 24.09
CA GLY A 27 18.61 -13.76 23.82
C GLY A 27 18.37 -12.79 22.68
N GLN A 28 18.41 -11.51 23.01
CA GLN A 28 18.18 -10.37 22.12
C GLN A 28 19.25 -10.31 21.03
N SER A 29 18.87 -9.92 19.81
CA SER A 29 19.47 -8.77 19.11
C SER A 29 18.76 -8.57 17.77
N PHE A 30 17.93 -7.53 17.67
CA PHE A 30 17.53 -6.94 16.40
C PHE A 30 18.59 -5.90 16.04
N GLY A 31 19.38 -6.20 15.01
CA GLY A 31 20.42 -5.35 14.44
C GLY A 31 21.34 -6.31 13.67
N GLU A 32 21.56 -6.21 12.37
CA GLU A 32 21.66 -5.02 11.53
C GLU A 32 21.05 -5.36 10.16
N THR A 33 20.03 -4.62 9.71
CA THR A 33 19.75 -4.57 8.27
C THR A 33 20.70 -3.53 7.67
N SER A 34 21.96 -3.90 7.50
CA SER A 34 22.85 -3.19 6.57
C SER A 34 22.30 -3.41 5.16
N GLY A 35 21.43 -2.49 4.75
CA GLY A 35 20.94 -2.41 3.37
C GLY A 35 22.11 -2.02 2.48
N GLU A 36 22.80 -3.02 1.96
CA GLU A 36 23.91 -2.83 1.02
C GLU A 36 23.38 -2.18 -0.27
N ASN A 37 23.80 -0.94 -0.47
CA ASN A 37 23.45 -0.08 -1.60
C ASN A 37 23.99 -0.68 -2.90
N SER A 38 23.14 -1.35 -3.68
CA SER A 38 23.47 -1.83 -5.02
C SER A 38 22.28 -1.72 -5.97
N GLY A 39 22.13 -0.56 -6.58
CA GLY A 39 21.26 -0.36 -7.74
C GLY A 39 21.37 1.07 -8.26
N PRO A 40 21.35 1.30 -9.58
CA PRO A 40 21.34 2.65 -10.12
C PRO A 40 20.18 3.41 -9.47
N LYS A 41 20.46 4.57 -8.86
CA LYS A 41 19.44 5.44 -8.26
C LYS A 41 18.36 5.65 -9.31
N SER A 42 17.24 4.96 -9.16
CA SER A 42 16.08 5.16 -10.01
C SER A 42 15.80 6.66 -10.00
N ARG A 43 15.63 7.25 -11.18
CA ARG A 43 15.20 8.66 -11.32
C ARG A 43 13.88 8.93 -10.58
N PHE A 44 13.20 7.85 -10.18
CA PHE A 44 11.97 7.82 -9.44
C PHE A 44 12.23 7.31 -8.01
N ASP A 45 12.17 8.20 -7.03
CA ASP A 45 12.25 7.86 -5.60
C ASP A 45 10.83 7.62 -5.07
N PRO A 46 10.42 6.36 -4.86
CA PRO A 46 9.06 6.03 -4.44
C PRO A 46 8.74 6.56 -3.03
N TYR A 47 9.75 6.72 -2.17
CA TYR A 47 9.55 7.24 -0.81
C TYR A 47 9.28 8.73 -0.83
N LYS A 48 9.93 9.49 -1.72
CA LYS A 48 9.60 10.90 -1.94
C LYS A 48 8.18 11.07 -2.46
N VAL A 49 7.79 10.28 -3.45
CA VAL A 49 6.41 10.33 -4.00
C VAL A 49 5.39 10.02 -2.90
N ALA A 50 5.61 8.97 -2.11
CA ALA A 50 4.72 8.63 -1.00
C ALA A 50 4.63 9.72 0.07
N ARG A 51 5.72 10.46 0.32
CA ARG A 51 5.77 11.56 1.29
C ARG A 51 5.08 12.82 0.79
N GLU A 52 5.20 13.13 -0.51
CA GLU A 52 4.60 14.32 -1.12
C GLU A 52 3.12 14.14 -1.46
N PHE A 53 2.70 12.89 -1.68
CA PHE A 53 1.34 12.58 -2.11
C PHE A 53 0.23 13.11 -1.19
N PRO A 54 0.30 12.97 0.15
CA PRO A 54 -0.70 13.56 1.05
C PRO A 54 -0.87 15.08 0.89
N LEU A 55 0.22 15.79 0.60
CA LEU A 55 0.20 17.24 0.38
C LEU A 55 -0.49 17.59 -0.93
N ARG A 56 -0.16 16.88 -2.03
CA ARG A 56 -0.82 17.05 -3.33
C ARG A 56 -2.30 16.72 -3.25
N TRP A 57 -2.64 15.64 -2.54
CA TRP A 57 -4.01 15.23 -2.29
C TRP A 57 -4.80 16.30 -1.53
N GLN A 58 -4.21 16.88 -0.47
CA GLN A 58 -4.81 17.99 0.26
C GLN A 58 -5.05 19.21 -0.64
N ALA A 59 -4.06 19.59 -1.43
CA ALA A 59 -4.17 20.73 -2.35
C ALA A 59 -5.31 20.52 -3.35
N TYR A 60 -5.40 19.33 -3.95
CA TYR A 60 -6.51 18.94 -4.81
C TYR A 60 -7.87 19.05 -4.09
N ILE A 61 -8.00 18.44 -2.90
CA ILE A 61 -9.26 18.45 -2.15
C ILE A 61 -9.71 19.89 -1.84
N ARG A 62 -8.79 20.75 -1.42
CA ARG A 62 -9.10 22.15 -1.08
C ARG A 62 -9.40 23.01 -2.31
N ALA A 63 -8.84 22.69 -3.46
CA ALA A 63 -9.11 23.39 -4.71
C ALA A 63 -10.45 22.96 -5.34
N SER A 64 -10.78 21.67 -5.27
CA SER A 64 -11.95 21.08 -5.93
C SER A 64 -13.22 21.12 -5.07
N TYR A 65 -13.11 21.06 -3.74
CA TYR A 65 -14.26 20.96 -2.85
C TYR A 65 -14.33 22.14 -1.87
N ARG A 66 -15.55 22.59 -1.56
CA ARG A 66 -15.80 23.77 -0.70
C ARG A 66 -15.87 23.43 0.79
N SER A 67 -16.13 22.17 1.13
CA SER A 67 -16.28 21.72 2.53
C SER A 67 -15.94 20.24 2.68
N VAL A 68 -15.60 19.84 3.91
CA VAL A 68 -15.39 18.43 4.29
C VAL A 68 -16.64 17.59 4.05
N GLY A 69 -17.83 18.17 4.23
CA GLY A 69 -19.10 17.48 3.97
C GLY A 69 -19.25 17.07 2.50
N HIS A 70 -18.84 17.93 1.56
CA HIS A 70 -18.88 17.60 0.14
C HIS A 70 -17.93 16.45 -0.20
N VAL A 71 -16.75 16.41 0.43
CA VAL A 71 -15.77 15.31 0.29
C VAL A 71 -16.35 13.98 0.80
N VAL A 72 -17.03 14.00 1.95
CA VAL A 72 -17.72 12.82 2.50
C VAL A 72 -18.76 12.28 1.53
N GLN A 73 -19.55 13.17 0.91
CA GLN A 73 -20.60 12.76 -0.03
C GLN A 73 -20.02 12.19 -1.34
N VAL A 74 -18.97 12.79 -1.89
CA VAL A 74 -18.40 12.34 -3.18
C VAL A 74 -17.62 11.03 -3.01
N PHE A 75 -16.78 10.94 -1.98
CA PHE A 75 -15.90 9.79 -1.79
C PHE A 75 -16.51 8.69 -0.89
N GLN A 76 -17.69 8.91 -0.32
CA GLN A 76 -18.38 7.97 0.57
C GLN A 76 -17.50 7.50 1.75
N VAL A 77 -16.70 8.43 2.29
CA VAL A 77 -15.79 8.19 3.43
C VAL A 77 -16.33 8.80 4.71
N THR A 78 -15.78 8.40 5.86
CA THR A 78 -16.11 9.04 7.13
C THR A 78 -15.64 10.49 7.18
N GLU A 79 -16.31 11.33 7.97
CA GLU A 79 -15.90 12.72 8.18
C GLU A 79 -14.48 12.83 8.74
N LYS A 80 -14.07 11.89 9.60
CA LYS A 80 -12.70 11.83 10.12
C LYS A 80 -11.68 11.66 8.99
N THR A 81 -11.93 10.73 8.06
CA THR A 81 -11.07 10.51 6.90
C THR A 81 -11.01 11.75 6.02
N ALA A 82 -12.16 12.35 5.69
CA ALA A 82 -12.22 13.56 4.89
C ALA A 82 -11.48 14.73 5.55
N ARG A 83 -11.59 14.87 6.88
CA ARG A 83 -10.86 15.89 7.66
C ARG A 83 -9.35 15.64 7.66
N ASN A 84 -8.92 14.38 7.78
CA ASN A 84 -7.50 14.03 7.67
C ASN A 84 -6.94 14.40 6.30
N TRP A 85 -7.69 14.16 5.23
CA TRP A 85 -7.31 14.58 3.87
C TRP A 85 -7.27 16.11 3.74
N TRP A 86 -8.27 16.79 4.29
CA TRP A 86 -8.36 18.26 4.27
C TRP A 86 -7.19 18.94 4.99
N ASN A 87 -6.68 18.30 6.04
CA ASN A 87 -5.55 18.78 6.84
C ASN A 87 -4.19 18.21 6.38
N GLY A 88 -4.16 17.36 5.34
CA GLY A 88 -2.91 16.77 4.82
C GLY A 88 -2.27 15.72 5.73
N VAL A 89 -3.01 15.18 6.70
CA VAL A 89 -2.51 14.16 7.65
C VAL A 89 -2.27 12.83 6.94
N THR A 90 -3.15 12.46 6.02
CA THR A 90 -3.08 11.23 5.24
C THR A 90 -3.47 11.49 3.80
N GLY A 91 -2.90 10.73 2.87
CA GLY A 91 -3.37 10.70 1.47
C GLY A 91 -4.57 9.78 1.28
N ALA A 92 -5.13 9.80 0.08
CA ALA A 92 -6.10 8.80 -0.36
C ALA A 92 -5.43 7.55 -0.95
N ASN A 93 -6.17 6.46 -1.02
CA ASN A 93 -5.74 5.26 -1.74
C ASN A 93 -6.10 5.36 -3.23
N GLY A 94 -5.59 4.42 -4.05
CA GLY A 94 -5.81 4.43 -5.50
C GLY A 94 -7.28 4.41 -5.93
N ALA A 95 -8.18 3.79 -5.16
CA ALA A 95 -9.61 3.74 -5.50
C ALA A 95 -10.26 5.13 -5.43
N HIS A 96 -9.95 5.90 -4.38
CA HIS A 96 -10.45 7.27 -4.25
C HIS A 96 -9.77 8.22 -5.25
N VAL A 97 -8.51 7.95 -5.62
CA VAL A 97 -7.85 8.69 -6.70
C VAL A 97 -8.56 8.46 -8.04
N ALA A 98 -8.99 7.22 -8.33
CA ALA A 98 -9.78 6.93 -9.52
C ALA A 98 -11.11 7.70 -9.54
N ILE A 99 -11.80 7.79 -8.39
CA ILE A 99 -13.01 8.62 -8.25
C ILE A 99 -12.68 10.09 -8.54
N ALA A 100 -11.60 10.63 -7.96
CA ALA A 100 -11.19 12.01 -8.18
C ALA A 100 -10.89 12.31 -9.66
N VAL A 101 -10.22 11.39 -10.36
CA VAL A 101 -9.95 11.52 -11.80
C VAL A 101 -11.23 11.39 -12.62
N ASN A 102 -12.21 10.59 -12.21
CA ASN A 102 -13.50 10.53 -12.88
C ASN A 102 -14.30 11.83 -12.71
N GLU A 103 -14.29 12.41 -11.51
CA GLU A 103 -15.00 13.67 -11.21
C GLU A 103 -14.34 14.89 -11.86
N HIS A 104 -13.00 14.93 -11.86
CA HIS A 104 -12.22 16.03 -12.42
C HIS A 104 -11.10 15.49 -13.34
N PRO A 105 -11.43 15.09 -14.58
CA PRO A 105 -10.50 14.38 -15.46
C PRO A 105 -9.29 15.20 -15.89
N GLU A 106 -9.39 16.52 -15.92
CA GLU A 106 -8.25 17.39 -16.26
C GLU A 106 -7.50 17.85 -15.00
N GLN A 107 -8.22 18.34 -13.99
CA GLN A 107 -7.61 18.95 -12.82
C GLN A 107 -6.96 17.93 -11.88
N ALA A 108 -7.58 16.75 -11.66
CA ALA A 108 -7.04 15.78 -10.71
C ALA A 108 -5.69 15.20 -11.18
N PRO A 109 -5.50 14.76 -12.45
CA PRO A 109 -4.20 14.29 -12.89
C PRO A 109 -3.11 15.36 -12.84
N LEU A 110 -3.45 16.61 -13.20
CA LEU A 110 -2.51 17.72 -13.13
C LEU A 110 -2.04 17.96 -11.69
N MET A 111 -2.95 18.04 -10.72
CA MET A 111 -2.57 18.33 -9.34
C MET A 111 -1.92 17.15 -8.61
N LEU A 112 -2.32 15.92 -8.92
CA LEU A 112 -1.85 14.73 -8.21
C LEU A 112 -0.54 14.18 -8.80
N PHE A 113 -0.37 14.27 -10.12
CA PHE A 113 0.72 13.58 -10.83
C PHE A 113 1.67 14.49 -11.59
N ALA A 114 1.35 15.77 -11.82
CA ALA A 114 2.35 16.65 -12.41
C ALA A 114 3.57 16.71 -11.50
N ALA A 115 4.72 16.35 -12.06
CA ALA A 115 6.01 16.61 -11.45
C ALA A 115 6.38 18.05 -11.83
N GLU A 116 6.56 18.91 -10.83
CA GLU A 116 7.31 20.16 -11.01
C GLU A 116 8.81 19.87 -11.17
#